data_AF-A0A832S8Q4-F1
#
_entry.id   AF-A0A832S8Q4-F1
#
_cell.length_a   1.000
_cell.length_b   1.000
_cell.length_c   1.000
_cell.angle_alpha   90.00
_cell.angle_beta   90.00
_cell.angle_gamma   90.00
#
_symmetry.space_group_name_H-M   'P 1'
#
loop_
_entity.id
_entity.type
_entity.pdbx_description
1 polymer ?
#
loop_
_entity_poly.entity_id
_entity_poly.type
_entity_poly.pdbx_seq_one_letter_code
_entity_poly.pdbx_strand_id
1 'polypeptide(L)'
;MRCPNCGYEDEGNYCSNCGSPLNQPAATAPEKGLRWYERCPACRAGRLSKTVSRGFLGLTTTESYSCPNCGAVFTREGSRTFKLSNISDTSRPAWRDCANQTLSDEEWKRIADGGVSDARQRELNLDHLITAVREGQIPPLNAAAPGSIVPKKGERLVATIPAVTLSEPRSVRETHGGGAGPSVRIAKGVYIRTGGFASRSESHEEIRSIDSGTLTLTDRRLVFAGQKRTTSVNLGKIISIKPCEDGIAINREGKQKTEYYSGLDNAVLRFSIEGRDYEEPLSGAFFARLIEGLLKTD
;
A
#
# COMPACT_ATOMS: atom_id res chain seq x y z
N MET A 1 -44.15 -6.39 -8.75
CA MET A 1 -42.99 -6.25 -9.65
C MET A 1 -41.76 -6.83 -8.96
N ARG A 2 -40.94 -7.63 -9.67
CA ARG A 2 -39.73 -8.21 -9.07
C ARG A 2 -38.59 -7.19 -9.09
N CYS A 3 -38.02 -6.87 -7.93
CA CYS A 3 -36.92 -5.91 -7.80
C CYS A 3 -35.70 -6.39 -8.60
N PRO A 4 -35.15 -5.57 -9.52
CA PRO A 4 -34.01 -5.97 -10.34
C PRO A 4 -32.70 -6.13 -9.55
N ASN A 5 -32.63 -5.53 -8.35
CA ASN A 5 -31.42 -5.56 -7.51
C ASN A 5 -31.40 -6.77 -6.54
N CYS A 6 -32.51 -7.06 -5.85
CA CYS A 6 -32.55 -8.14 -4.84
C CYS A 6 -33.54 -9.27 -5.14
N GLY A 7 -34.31 -9.17 -6.22
CA GLY A 7 -35.25 -10.21 -6.64
C GLY A 7 -36.53 -10.33 -5.81
N TYR A 8 -36.74 -9.45 -4.83
CA TYR A 8 -37.94 -9.38 -3.99
C TYR A 8 -39.15 -8.84 -4.76
N GLU A 9 -40.35 -9.40 -4.57
CA GLU A 9 -41.57 -8.96 -5.24
C GLU A 9 -42.27 -7.87 -4.44
N ASP A 10 -42.51 -6.72 -5.07
CA ASP A 10 -43.08 -5.55 -4.41
C ASP A 10 -43.88 -4.70 -5.42
N GLU A 11 -44.84 -3.92 -4.94
CA GLU A 11 -45.80 -3.14 -5.72
C GLU A 11 -45.60 -1.60 -5.59
N GLY A 12 -44.57 -1.15 -4.86
CA GLY A 12 -44.22 0.27 -4.71
C GLY A 12 -43.34 0.88 -5.81
N ASN A 13 -43.08 2.20 -5.72
CA ASN A 13 -42.08 2.86 -6.58
C ASN A 13 -40.63 2.47 -6.21
N TYR A 14 -40.41 2.04 -4.98
CA TYR A 14 -39.13 1.59 -4.42
C TYR A 14 -39.32 0.25 -3.69
N CYS A 15 -38.31 -0.61 -3.76
CA CYS A 15 -38.29 -1.92 -3.12
C CYS A 15 -38.19 -1.78 -1.60
N SER A 16 -39.14 -2.34 -0.87
CA SER A 16 -39.20 -2.30 0.59
C SER A 16 -38.06 -3.07 1.26
N ASN A 17 -37.41 -4.00 0.55
CA ASN A 17 -36.30 -4.80 1.09
C ASN A 17 -34.93 -4.11 0.94
N CYS A 18 -34.69 -3.35 -0.14
CA CYS A 18 -33.37 -2.76 -0.41
C CYS A 18 -33.39 -1.29 -0.85
N GLY A 19 -34.55 -0.64 -0.88
CA GLY A 19 -34.74 0.76 -1.25
C GLY A 19 -34.56 1.09 -2.74
N SER A 20 -34.31 0.11 -3.61
CA SER A 20 -34.06 0.35 -5.04
C SER A 20 -35.35 0.65 -5.82
N PRO A 21 -35.38 1.63 -6.75
CA PRO A 21 -36.58 1.95 -7.53
C PRO A 21 -37.03 0.75 -8.40
N LEU A 22 -38.31 0.41 -8.35
CA LEU A 22 -38.88 -0.73 -9.09
C LEU A 22 -39.19 -0.39 -10.55
N ASN A 23 -39.36 0.90 -10.87
CA ASN A 23 -39.67 1.39 -12.20
C ASN A 23 -38.49 2.23 -12.71
N GLN A 24 -37.43 1.58 -13.19
CA GLN A 24 -36.37 2.24 -13.93
C GLN A 24 -36.76 2.24 -15.42
N PRO A 25 -36.71 3.38 -16.14
CA PRO A 25 -36.83 3.35 -17.59
C PRO A 25 -35.74 2.42 -18.12
N ALA A 26 -36.13 1.53 -19.04
CA ALA A 26 -35.25 0.52 -19.61
C ALA A 26 -33.89 1.13 -19.92
N ALA A 27 -32.84 0.58 -19.30
CA ALA A 27 -31.47 0.95 -19.59
C ALA A 27 -31.28 0.87 -21.11
N THR A 28 -31.13 2.03 -21.74
CA THR A 28 -30.85 2.11 -23.18
C THR A 28 -29.64 1.24 -23.46
N ALA A 29 -29.78 0.35 -24.45
CA ALA A 29 -28.73 -0.55 -24.91
C ALA A 29 -27.37 0.18 -25.02
N PRO A 30 -26.24 -0.49 -24.76
CA PRO A 30 -24.93 0.16 -24.76
C PRO A 30 -24.68 0.79 -26.13
N GLU A 31 -24.77 2.11 -26.22
CA GLU A 31 -24.41 2.87 -27.41
C GLU A 31 -22.95 2.55 -27.75
N LYS A 32 -22.70 2.14 -29.00
CA LYS A 32 -21.35 2.03 -29.59
C LYS A 32 -20.48 3.18 -29.05
N GLY A 33 -19.47 2.83 -28.27
CA GLY A 33 -18.85 3.72 -27.28
C GLY A 33 -18.69 5.17 -27.73
N LEU A 34 -19.45 6.08 -27.11
CA LEU A 34 -19.27 7.52 -27.27
C LEU A 34 -17.78 7.87 -27.08
N ARG A 35 -17.28 8.73 -27.96
CA ARG A 35 -15.92 9.27 -27.88
C ARG A 35 -15.83 10.15 -26.63
N TRP A 36 -14.65 10.21 -26.00
CA TRP A 36 -14.45 10.94 -24.75
C TRP A 36 -14.77 12.44 -24.84
N TYR A 37 -14.68 13.02 -26.04
CA TYR A 37 -14.92 14.45 -26.30
C TYR A 37 -16.39 14.79 -26.61
N GLU A 38 -17.32 13.85 -26.51
CA GLU A 38 -18.76 14.13 -26.65
C GLU A 38 -19.34 14.91 -25.47
N ARG A 39 -18.66 14.86 -24.31
CA ARG A 39 -19.05 15.58 -23.09
C ARG A 39 -17.80 16.15 -22.41
N CYS A 40 -17.81 17.43 -22.07
CA CYS A 40 -16.64 18.07 -21.44
C CYS A 40 -16.34 17.48 -20.05
N PRO A 41 -15.12 16.94 -19.81
CA PRO A 41 -14.74 16.45 -18.48
C PRO A 41 -14.69 17.55 -17.40
N ALA A 42 -14.44 18.80 -17.80
CA ALA A 42 -14.24 19.91 -16.87
C ALA A 42 -15.54 20.57 -16.37
N CYS A 43 -16.56 20.67 -17.24
CA CYS A 43 -17.85 21.28 -16.88
C CYS A 43 -19.05 20.33 -17.03
N ARG A 44 -18.81 19.09 -17.48
CA ARG A 44 -19.82 18.04 -17.71
C ARG A 44 -20.91 18.41 -18.70
N ALA A 45 -20.68 19.44 -19.52
CA ALA A 45 -21.63 19.99 -20.46
C ALA A 45 -20.99 20.21 -21.83
N GLY A 46 -21.75 19.89 -22.88
CA GLY A 46 -21.40 20.15 -24.27
C GLY A 46 -20.26 19.29 -24.83
N ARG A 47 -20.21 19.21 -26.16
CA ARG A 47 -19.17 18.56 -26.94
C ARG A 47 -17.94 19.45 -27.04
N LEU A 48 -16.74 18.86 -27.03
CA LEU A 48 -15.52 19.60 -27.31
C LEU A 48 -15.27 19.69 -28.81
N SER A 49 -14.73 20.83 -29.24
CA SER A 49 -14.31 21.06 -30.61
C SER A 49 -12.85 20.64 -30.79
N LYS A 50 -12.58 19.77 -31.76
CA LYS A 50 -11.22 19.39 -32.14
C LYS A 50 -10.56 20.55 -32.90
N THR A 51 -9.37 20.94 -32.46
CA THR A 51 -8.53 21.97 -33.05
C THR A 51 -7.14 21.39 -33.29
N VAL A 52 -6.49 21.83 -34.36
CA VAL A 52 -5.12 21.42 -34.70
C VAL A 52 -4.28 22.68 -34.83
N SER A 53 -3.28 22.86 -33.96
CA SER A 53 -2.35 23.99 -34.01
C SER A 53 -1.02 23.57 -34.62
N ARG A 54 -0.40 24.46 -35.40
CA ARG A 54 0.97 24.29 -35.91
C ARG A 54 1.94 25.00 -34.98
N GLY A 55 2.99 24.30 -34.55
CA GLY A 55 4.04 24.85 -33.71
C GLY A 55 5.03 25.74 -34.46
N PHE A 56 6.08 26.15 -33.77
CA PHE A 56 7.11 27.06 -34.30
C PHE A 56 7.69 26.53 -35.61
N LEU A 57 7.63 27.35 -36.67
CA LEU A 57 8.05 27.03 -38.05
C LEU A 57 7.25 25.91 -38.76
N GLY A 58 6.11 25.48 -38.22
CA GLY A 58 5.26 24.47 -38.85
C GLY A 58 5.79 23.03 -38.77
N LEU A 59 6.85 22.79 -37.99
CA LEU A 59 7.51 21.50 -37.85
C LEU A 59 6.76 20.53 -36.92
N THR A 60 5.91 21.05 -36.03
CA THR A 60 5.11 20.24 -35.11
C THR A 60 3.63 20.56 -35.27
N THR A 61 2.79 19.54 -35.11
CA THR A 61 1.34 19.69 -35.12
C THR A 61 0.81 19.16 -33.79
N THR A 62 0.01 19.98 -33.11
CA THR A 62 -0.59 19.63 -31.83
C THR A 62 -2.09 19.51 -31.99
N GLU A 63 -2.62 18.32 -31.71
CA GLU A 63 -4.06 18.10 -31.62
C GLU A 63 -4.54 18.54 -30.23
N SER A 64 -5.64 19.29 -30.18
CA SER A 64 -6.28 19.71 -28.94
C SER A 64 -7.80 19.69 -29.06
N TYR A 65 -8.48 19.61 -27.93
CA TYR A 65 -9.94 19.63 -27.83
C TYR A 65 -10.35 20.75 -26.89
N SER A 66 -11.21 21.66 -27.36
CA SER A 66 -11.59 22.86 -26.61
C SER A 66 -13.08 22.85 -26.27
N CYS A 67 -13.43 23.21 -25.04
CA CYS A 67 -14.81 23.35 -24.60
C CYS A 67 -15.26 24.81 -24.74
N PRO A 68 -16.34 25.10 -25.50
CA PRO A 68 -16.85 26.46 -25.64
C PRO A 68 -17.51 27.01 -24.36
N ASN A 69 -17.93 26.14 -23.44
CA ASN A 69 -18.68 26.54 -22.24
C ASN A 69 -17.76 26.98 -21.08
N CYS A 70 -16.67 26.25 -20.83
CA CYS A 70 -15.77 26.53 -19.70
C CYS A 70 -14.33 26.89 -20.11
N GLY A 71 -14.07 27.01 -21.42
CA GLY A 71 -12.74 27.32 -21.95
C GLY A 71 -11.69 26.24 -21.71
N ALA A 72 -12.10 25.04 -21.29
CA ALA A 72 -11.17 23.94 -21.06
C ALA A 72 -10.49 23.51 -22.37
N VAL A 73 -9.18 23.34 -22.36
CA VAL A 73 -8.39 22.85 -23.49
C VAL A 73 -7.67 21.58 -23.07
N PHE A 74 -7.81 20.53 -23.86
CA PHE A 74 -7.20 19.24 -23.65
C PHE A 74 -6.24 18.96 -24.79
N THR A 75 -4.96 18.90 -24.50
CA THR A 75 -3.89 18.75 -25.49
C THR A 75 -3.43 17.30 -25.55
N ARG A 76 -3.29 16.75 -26.76
CA ARG A 76 -2.83 15.37 -26.95
C ARG A 76 -1.34 15.24 -26.59
N GLU A 77 -1.02 14.28 -25.73
CA GLU A 77 0.34 13.92 -25.29
C GLU A 77 0.58 12.41 -25.44
N GLY A 78 0.35 11.88 -26.65
CA GLY A 78 0.52 10.46 -26.98
C GLY A 78 -0.54 9.93 -27.94
N SER A 79 -0.70 8.62 -28.01
CA SER A 79 -1.62 7.95 -28.96
C SER A 79 -3.09 8.05 -28.55
N ARG A 80 -3.38 8.01 -27.25
CA ARG A 80 -4.74 8.03 -26.66
C ARG A 80 -4.79 8.80 -25.34
N THR A 81 -3.83 9.68 -25.11
CA THR A 81 -3.62 10.41 -23.86
C THR A 81 -3.68 11.91 -24.07
N PHE A 82 -4.29 12.61 -23.12
CA PHE A 82 -4.55 14.04 -23.18
C PHE A 82 -4.32 14.69 -21.83
N LYS A 83 -3.79 15.91 -21.85
CA LYS A 83 -3.56 16.75 -20.68
C LYS A 83 -4.50 17.94 -20.68
N LEU A 84 -5.13 18.25 -19.55
CA LEU A 84 -5.89 19.48 -19.37
C LEU A 84 -4.91 20.66 -19.26
N SER A 85 -4.71 21.38 -20.35
CA SER A 85 -3.69 22.43 -20.49
C SER A 85 -4.22 23.83 -20.21
N ASN A 86 -5.52 24.05 -20.30
CA ASN A 86 -6.14 25.33 -19.99
C ASN A 86 -7.58 25.15 -19.49
N ILE A 87 -8.08 26.13 -18.72
CA ILE A 87 -9.49 26.29 -18.34
C ILE A 87 -9.72 27.76 -17.93
N SER A 88 -10.92 28.29 -18.14
CA SER A 88 -11.23 29.67 -17.73
C SER A 88 -11.31 29.86 -16.22
N ASP A 89 -11.68 28.82 -15.47
CA ASP A 89 -11.82 28.84 -14.01
C ASP A 89 -11.05 27.68 -13.37
N THR A 90 -9.89 28.01 -12.81
CA THR A 90 -8.96 27.06 -12.20
C THR A 90 -9.40 26.55 -10.83
N SER A 91 -10.46 27.11 -10.25
CA SER A 91 -11.03 26.62 -8.98
C SER A 91 -11.82 25.32 -9.15
N ARG A 92 -12.17 24.95 -10.38
CA ARG A 92 -12.95 23.75 -10.71
C ARG A 92 -12.24 22.45 -10.33
N PRO A 93 -12.97 21.42 -9.85
CA PRO A 93 -12.38 20.13 -9.46
C PRO A 93 -11.51 19.51 -10.55
N ALA A 94 -11.97 19.50 -11.80
CA ALA A 94 -11.21 18.92 -12.91
C ALA A 94 -9.82 19.56 -13.11
N TRP A 95 -9.67 20.87 -12.83
CA TRP A 95 -8.36 21.52 -12.88
C TRP A 95 -7.51 21.13 -11.68
N ARG A 96 -8.06 21.26 -10.47
CA ARG A 96 -7.37 20.92 -9.22
C ARG A 96 -6.85 19.48 -9.19
N ASP A 97 -7.66 18.57 -9.70
CA ASP A 97 -7.41 17.13 -9.57
C ASP A 97 -6.61 16.59 -10.77
N CYS A 98 -6.80 17.14 -11.97
CA CYS A 98 -6.27 16.51 -13.20
C CYS A 98 -5.32 17.38 -14.05
N ALA A 99 -5.13 18.68 -13.78
CA ALA A 99 -4.32 19.55 -14.65
C ALA A 99 -2.85 19.11 -14.81
N ASN A 100 -2.29 18.48 -13.79
CA ASN A 100 -0.90 17.98 -13.81
C ASN A 100 -0.79 16.52 -14.28
N GLN A 101 -1.87 15.94 -14.79
CA GLN A 101 -1.93 14.53 -15.20
C GLN A 101 -2.16 14.40 -16.71
N THR A 102 -1.56 13.37 -17.29
CA THR A 102 -1.76 12.95 -18.68
C THR A 102 -2.63 11.70 -18.64
N LEU A 103 -3.92 11.85 -18.93
CA LEU A 103 -4.92 10.79 -18.75
C LEU A 103 -5.37 10.21 -20.10
N SER A 104 -5.79 8.95 -20.08
CA SER A 104 -6.34 8.28 -21.26
C SER A 104 -7.70 8.86 -21.68
N ASP A 105 -8.13 8.58 -22.91
CA ASP A 105 -9.48 8.94 -23.36
C ASP A 105 -10.58 8.22 -22.56
N GLU A 106 -10.34 7.00 -22.09
CA GLU A 106 -11.27 6.27 -21.23
C GLU A 106 -11.42 6.92 -19.85
N GLU A 107 -10.32 7.39 -19.25
CA GLU A 107 -10.37 8.14 -18.00
C GLU A 107 -11.10 9.47 -18.16
N TRP A 108 -10.82 10.23 -19.24
CA TRP A 108 -11.52 11.49 -19.49
C TRP A 108 -13.01 11.30 -19.72
N LYS A 109 -13.39 10.23 -20.42
CA LYS A 109 -14.79 9.86 -20.59
C LYS A 109 -15.45 9.60 -19.23
N ARG A 110 -14.80 8.82 -18.36
CA ARG A 110 -15.29 8.52 -17.02
C ARG A 110 -15.44 9.79 -16.16
N ILE A 111 -14.48 10.71 -16.24
CA ILE A 111 -14.53 12.00 -15.54
C ILE A 111 -15.70 12.86 -16.03
N ALA A 112 -15.97 12.85 -17.35
CA ALA A 112 -17.12 13.56 -17.91
C ALA A 112 -18.46 13.02 -17.39
N ASP A 113 -18.52 11.72 -17.09
CA ASP A 113 -19.69 11.06 -16.51
C ASP A 113 -19.77 11.16 -14.98
N GLY A 114 -18.84 11.89 -14.36
CA GLY A 114 -18.84 12.19 -12.92
C GLY A 114 -17.93 11.29 -12.07
N GLY A 115 -17.19 10.37 -12.70
CA GLY A 115 -16.15 9.59 -12.03
C GLY A 115 -14.83 10.35 -11.85
N VAL A 116 -13.77 9.61 -11.52
CA VAL A 116 -12.40 10.13 -11.29
C VAL A 116 -11.36 9.38 -12.14
N SER A 117 -10.13 9.88 -12.17
CA SER A 117 -8.98 9.20 -12.82
C SER A 117 -8.65 7.87 -12.13
N ASP A 118 -7.91 7.00 -12.81
CA ASP A 118 -7.55 5.71 -12.23
C ASP A 118 -6.63 5.86 -11.00
N ALA A 119 -5.69 6.81 -11.05
CA ALA A 119 -4.86 7.16 -9.91
C ALA A 119 -5.70 7.60 -8.70
N ARG A 120 -6.67 8.50 -8.91
CA ARG A 120 -7.53 8.99 -7.83
C ARG A 120 -8.46 7.91 -7.28
N GLN A 121 -9.01 7.06 -8.15
CA GLN A 121 -9.82 5.92 -7.71
C GLN A 121 -9.00 4.94 -6.87
N ARG A 122 -7.73 4.69 -7.25
CA ARG A 122 -6.81 3.84 -6.48
C ARG A 122 -6.58 4.39 -5.08
N GLU A 123 -6.32 5.69 -4.93
CA GLU A 123 -6.18 6.35 -3.62
C GLU A 123 -7.42 6.14 -2.73
N LEU A 124 -8.61 6.44 -3.25
CA LEU A 124 -9.87 6.30 -2.50
C LEU A 124 -10.11 4.83 -2.08
N ASN A 125 -9.79 3.89 -2.96
CA ASN A 125 -9.96 2.47 -2.69
C ASN A 125 -8.96 1.97 -1.63
N LEU A 126 -7.72 2.49 -1.62
CA LEU A 126 -6.75 2.20 -0.56
C LEU A 126 -7.20 2.78 0.79
N ASP A 127 -7.76 3.99 0.81
CA ASP A 127 -8.29 4.61 2.04
C ASP A 127 -9.46 3.82 2.61
N HIS A 128 -10.37 3.34 1.75
CA HIS A 128 -11.46 2.43 2.15
C HIS A 128 -10.91 1.13 2.74
N LEU A 129 -9.90 0.52 2.11
CA LEU A 129 -9.27 -0.69 2.61
C LEU A 129 -8.62 -0.47 3.98
N ILE A 130 -7.88 0.63 4.16
CA ILE A 130 -7.25 0.99 5.45
C ILE A 130 -8.32 1.17 6.52
N THR A 131 -9.46 1.78 6.17
CA THR A 131 -10.58 1.97 7.10
C THR A 131 -11.21 0.64 7.50
N ALA A 132 -11.53 -0.22 6.53
CA ALA A 132 -12.06 -1.56 6.78
C ALA A 132 -11.12 -2.40 7.67
N VAL A 133 -9.81 -2.35 7.39
CA VAL A 133 -8.79 -3.02 8.21
C VAL A 133 -8.81 -2.52 9.65
N ARG A 134 -8.90 -1.20 9.87
CA ARG A 134 -8.98 -0.61 11.22
C ARG A 134 -10.23 -1.01 12.00
N GLU A 135 -11.28 -1.40 11.30
CA GLU A 135 -12.56 -1.89 11.83
C GLU A 135 -12.60 -3.41 11.98
N GLY A 136 -11.50 -4.12 11.71
CA GLY A 136 -11.40 -5.57 11.82
C GLY A 136 -11.92 -6.35 10.61
N GLN A 137 -12.38 -5.65 9.56
CA GLN A 137 -12.79 -6.25 8.29
C GLN A 137 -11.56 -6.51 7.41
N ILE A 138 -10.87 -7.61 7.70
CA ILE A 138 -9.61 -7.95 7.03
C ILE A 138 -9.84 -9.07 6.01
N PRO A 139 -9.68 -8.81 4.70
CA PRO A 139 -9.66 -9.87 3.70
C PRO A 139 -8.43 -10.77 3.94
N PRO A 140 -8.52 -12.10 3.77
CA PRO A 140 -7.38 -12.99 3.90
C PRO A 140 -6.36 -12.73 2.77
N LEU A 141 -5.09 -12.50 3.13
CA LEU A 141 -4.01 -12.11 2.23
C LEU A 141 -3.02 -13.26 2.08
N ASN A 142 -2.95 -13.94 0.94
CA ASN A 142 -1.99 -15.04 0.72
C ASN A 142 -2.01 -16.12 1.84
N ALA A 143 -3.16 -16.30 2.50
CA ALA A 143 -3.31 -17.10 3.73
C ALA A 143 -2.99 -18.60 3.57
N ALA A 144 -2.80 -19.09 2.33
CA ALA A 144 -2.48 -20.48 2.00
C ALA A 144 -1.13 -20.65 1.29
N ALA A 145 -0.19 -19.72 1.44
CA ALA A 145 1.11 -19.80 0.79
C ALA A 145 2.01 -20.94 1.32
N PRO A 146 2.90 -21.52 0.49
CA PRO A 146 3.90 -22.50 0.93
C PRO A 146 4.75 -21.97 2.09
N GLY A 147 4.95 -22.78 3.12
CA GLY A 147 5.67 -22.39 4.34
C GLY A 147 4.80 -21.76 5.44
N SER A 148 3.48 -21.66 5.21
CA SER A 148 2.54 -21.25 6.26
C SER A 148 2.53 -22.22 7.44
N ILE A 149 2.34 -21.67 8.64
CA ILE A 149 2.19 -22.46 9.86
C ILE A 149 0.84 -23.20 9.88
N VAL A 150 0.74 -24.23 10.72
CA VAL A 150 -0.54 -24.89 11.01
C VAL A 150 -1.34 -24.05 12.01
N PRO A 151 -2.53 -23.52 11.64
CA PRO A 151 -3.38 -22.77 12.57
C PRO A 151 -3.99 -23.70 13.62
N LYS A 152 -4.17 -23.19 14.85
CA LYS A 152 -4.88 -23.88 15.92
C LYS A 152 -6.39 -23.89 15.66
N LYS A 153 -7.15 -24.67 16.43
CA LYS A 153 -8.62 -24.72 16.33
C LYS A 153 -9.22 -23.32 16.46
N GLY A 154 -10.00 -22.91 15.45
CA GLY A 154 -10.64 -21.60 15.38
C GLY A 154 -9.68 -20.42 15.22
N GLU A 155 -8.42 -20.65 14.85
CA GLU A 155 -7.46 -19.61 14.45
C GLU A 155 -7.51 -19.46 12.92
N ARG A 156 -7.61 -18.22 12.44
CA ARG A 156 -7.65 -17.89 11.02
C ARG A 156 -6.32 -17.32 10.57
N LEU A 157 -5.78 -17.86 9.47
CA LEU A 157 -4.61 -17.27 8.80
C LEU A 157 -5.02 -15.96 8.10
N VAL A 158 -4.26 -14.91 8.35
CA VAL A 158 -4.51 -13.57 7.80
C VAL A 158 -3.50 -13.23 6.72
N ALA A 159 -2.20 -13.39 7.00
CA ALA A 159 -1.14 -13.11 6.03
C ALA A 159 0.05 -14.06 6.15
N THR A 160 0.62 -14.49 5.02
CA THR A 160 1.87 -15.27 4.98
C THR A 160 2.87 -14.59 4.04
N ILE A 161 4.01 -14.18 4.58
CA ILE A 161 5.05 -13.42 3.90
C ILE A 161 6.35 -14.24 3.89
N PRO A 162 6.82 -14.71 2.72
CA PRO A 162 8.10 -15.41 2.60
C PRO A 162 9.29 -14.43 2.61
N ALA A 163 10.49 -14.98 2.78
CA ALA A 163 11.76 -14.24 2.66
C ALA A 163 11.91 -13.02 3.59
N VAL A 164 11.23 -13.04 4.75
CA VAL A 164 11.36 -12.01 5.77
C VAL A 164 12.67 -12.17 6.53
N THR A 165 13.36 -11.06 6.76
CA THR A 165 14.56 -11.01 7.61
C THR A 165 14.20 -10.56 9.01
N LEU A 166 14.61 -11.34 10.02
CA LEU A 166 14.51 -10.97 11.42
C LEU A 166 15.84 -10.37 11.89
N SER A 167 15.80 -9.16 12.43
CA SER A 167 16.94 -8.46 13.02
C SER A 167 16.69 -8.02 14.46
N GLU A 168 17.75 -7.92 15.26
CA GLU A 168 17.71 -7.46 16.66
C GLU A 168 18.94 -6.58 16.97
N PRO A 169 18.83 -5.63 17.93
CA PRO A 169 19.98 -4.92 18.46
C PRO A 169 20.99 -5.88 19.13
N ARG A 170 22.25 -5.77 18.74
CA ARG A 170 23.38 -6.46 19.37
C ARG A 170 24.49 -5.47 19.68
N SER A 171 25.01 -5.54 20.90
CA SER A 171 26.21 -4.82 21.30
C SER A 171 27.41 -5.42 20.58
N VAL A 172 28.09 -4.59 19.79
CA VAL A 172 29.36 -4.94 19.16
C VAL A 172 30.48 -4.41 20.04
N ARG A 173 31.44 -5.26 20.37
CA ARG A 173 32.66 -4.87 21.08
C ARG A 173 33.78 -4.73 20.06
N GLU A 174 34.22 -3.52 19.81
CA GLU A 174 35.48 -3.29 19.11
C GLU A 174 36.61 -3.30 20.12
N THR A 175 37.42 -4.37 20.11
CA THR A 175 38.65 -4.42 20.91
C THR A 175 39.78 -3.90 20.05
N HIS A 176 40.17 -2.64 20.25
CA HIS A 176 41.38 -2.09 19.65
C HIS A 176 42.60 -2.70 20.32
N GLY A 177 43.03 -3.86 19.82
CA GLY A 177 44.23 -4.56 20.29
C GLY A 177 45.49 -3.86 19.78
N GLY A 178 46.03 -2.92 20.56
CA GLY A 178 47.39 -2.43 20.38
C GLY A 178 48.39 -3.56 20.65
N GLY A 179 48.94 -4.15 19.59
CA GLY A 179 50.05 -5.06 19.70
C GLY A 179 51.33 -4.31 20.06
N ALA A 180 51.93 -4.62 21.21
CA ALA A 180 53.37 -4.68 21.43
C ALA A 180 53.70 -4.99 22.90
N GLY A 181 54.37 -6.10 23.14
CA GLY A 181 55.04 -6.35 24.41
C GLY A 181 55.46 -7.81 24.58
N PRO A 182 56.60 -8.25 24.01
CA PRO A 182 57.13 -9.57 24.32
C PRO A 182 57.59 -9.61 25.79
N SER A 183 57.14 -10.61 26.55
CA SER A 183 57.70 -10.90 27.87
C SER A 183 59.05 -11.61 27.70
N VAL A 184 60.16 -10.92 27.95
CA VAL A 184 61.49 -11.54 27.97
C VAL A 184 61.74 -12.12 29.36
N ARG A 185 62.06 -13.42 29.42
CA ARG A 185 62.40 -14.12 30.65
C ARG A 185 63.88 -13.91 30.95
N ILE A 186 64.22 -13.21 32.05
CA ILE A 186 65.63 -12.93 32.40
C ILE A 186 66.17 -13.92 33.48
N ALA A 187 65.31 -14.55 34.30
CA ALA A 187 65.67 -15.70 35.17
C ALA A 187 64.43 -16.39 35.78
N LYS A 188 64.60 -17.54 36.47
CA LYS A 188 63.54 -18.18 37.28
C LYS A 188 63.21 -17.30 38.50
N GLY A 189 61.97 -16.81 38.59
CA GLY A 189 61.39 -16.28 39.85
C GLY A 189 61.18 -14.77 39.96
N VAL A 190 61.48 -13.96 38.94
CA VAL A 190 61.20 -12.51 38.97
C VAL A 190 60.48 -12.09 37.68
N TYR A 191 59.28 -11.53 37.83
CA TYR A 191 58.51 -10.92 36.75
C TYR A 191 58.49 -9.41 36.98
N ILE A 192 58.96 -8.62 36.01
CA ILE A 192 58.67 -7.17 35.97
C ILE A 192 57.32 -7.03 35.26
N ARG A 193 56.27 -6.69 36.01
CA ARG A 193 55.01 -6.21 35.43
C ARG A 193 55.04 -4.69 35.45
N THR A 194 55.34 -4.10 34.31
CA THR A 194 55.10 -2.68 34.03
C THR A 194 53.67 -2.51 33.52
N GLY A 195 52.89 -1.68 34.22
CA GLY A 195 51.70 -1.02 33.67
C GLY A 195 50.37 -1.77 33.82
N GLY A 196 49.47 -1.20 34.61
CA GLY A 196 48.06 -1.54 34.57
C GLY A 196 47.45 -1.14 33.22
N PHE A 197 46.76 -2.08 32.57
CA PHE A 197 45.99 -1.84 31.36
C PHE A 197 44.51 -1.91 31.67
N ALA A 198 43.85 -0.76 31.64
CA ALA A 198 42.40 -0.67 31.52
C ALA A 198 42.04 -0.76 30.03
N SER A 199 41.68 -1.95 29.57
CA SER A 199 41.05 -2.12 28.25
C SER A 199 39.66 -1.48 28.30
N ARG A 200 39.52 -0.27 27.77
CA ARG A 200 38.20 0.36 27.57
C ARG A 200 37.61 -0.20 26.28
N SER A 201 36.80 -1.25 26.41
CA SER A 201 35.92 -1.71 25.34
C SER A 201 34.76 -0.71 25.25
N GLU A 202 34.63 -0.02 24.11
CA GLU A 202 33.42 0.74 23.81
C GLU A 202 32.44 -0.19 23.08
N SER A 203 31.24 -0.31 23.61
CA SER A 203 30.18 -1.13 23.02
C SER A 203 29.16 -0.23 22.34
N HIS A 204 29.01 -0.35 21.02
CA HIS A 204 27.93 0.30 20.27
C HIS A 204 26.86 -0.73 19.91
N GLU A 205 25.59 -0.33 19.90
CA GLU A 205 24.49 -1.20 19.48
C GLU A 205 24.30 -1.11 17.97
N GLU A 206 24.41 -2.25 17.29
CA GLU A 206 24.09 -2.40 15.88
C GLU A 206 22.84 -3.27 15.72
N ILE A 207 21.95 -2.91 14.79
CA ILE A 207 20.89 -3.81 14.35
C ILE A 207 21.54 -4.87 13.46
N ARG A 208 21.47 -6.14 13.88
CA ARG A 208 22.02 -7.26 13.11
C ARG A 208 20.93 -8.22 12.70
N SER A 209 20.98 -8.64 11.43
CA SER A 209 20.21 -9.78 10.94
C SER A 209 20.61 -11.04 11.70
N ILE A 210 19.62 -11.73 12.27
CA ILE A 210 19.81 -12.92 13.08
C ILE A 210 19.26 -14.18 12.42
N ASP A 211 18.23 -14.05 11.60
CA ASP A 211 17.59 -15.15 10.89
C ASP A 211 16.79 -14.66 9.67
N SER A 212 16.45 -15.57 8.78
CA SER A 212 15.55 -15.33 7.65
C SER A 212 14.54 -16.46 7.52
N GLY A 213 13.34 -16.15 7.05
CA GLY A 213 12.27 -17.15 6.94
C GLY A 213 10.92 -16.58 6.56
N THR A 214 9.86 -17.21 7.08
CA THR A 214 8.47 -16.86 6.78
C THR A 214 7.83 -16.18 7.98
N LEU A 215 7.21 -15.02 7.76
CA LEU A 215 6.37 -14.35 8.75
C LEU A 215 4.90 -14.65 8.45
N THR A 216 4.19 -15.21 9.42
CA THR A 216 2.76 -15.51 9.32
C THR A 216 1.99 -14.73 10.38
N LEU A 217 1.02 -13.95 9.94
CA LEU A 217 0.03 -13.27 10.78
C LEU A 217 -1.26 -14.10 10.80
N THR A 218 -1.76 -14.38 12.00
CA THR A 218 -3.09 -14.94 12.21
C THR A 218 -3.95 -13.94 12.97
N ASP A 219 -5.24 -14.25 13.13
CA ASP A 219 -6.14 -13.48 13.98
C ASP A 219 -5.73 -13.47 15.47
N ARG A 220 -4.85 -14.38 15.92
CA ARG A 220 -4.43 -14.50 17.32
C ARG A 220 -2.97 -14.20 17.59
N ARG A 221 -2.08 -14.42 16.62
CA ARG A 221 -0.63 -14.34 16.83
C ARG A 221 0.14 -14.00 15.57
N LEU A 222 1.30 -13.38 15.78
CA LEU A 222 2.35 -13.24 14.78
C LEU A 222 3.38 -14.35 15.01
N VAL A 223 3.72 -15.08 13.95
CA VAL A 223 4.65 -16.21 14.00
C VAL A 223 5.72 -16.05 12.94
N PHE A 224 6.97 -16.06 13.36
CA PHE A 224 8.12 -16.10 12.45
C PHE A 224 8.74 -17.50 12.50
N ALA A 225 8.77 -18.17 11.36
CA ALA A 225 9.42 -19.46 11.16
C ALA A 225 10.70 -19.24 10.34
N GLY A 226 11.82 -19.05 11.04
CA GLY A 226 13.15 -18.89 10.46
C GLY A 226 13.92 -20.20 10.35
N GLN A 227 15.07 -20.15 9.69
CA GLN A 227 15.96 -21.31 9.56
C GLN A 227 16.60 -21.72 10.89
N LYS A 228 16.82 -20.76 11.80
CA LYS A 228 17.52 -20.99 13.07
C LYS A 228 16.57 -20.96 14.26
N ARG A 229 15.49 -20.18 14.19
CA ARG A 229 14.53 -20.02 15.30
C ARG A 229 13.11 -19.85 14.81
N THR A 230 12.17 -20.36 15.60
CA THR A 230 10.76 -20.03 15.48
C THR A 230 10.35 -19.13 16.64
N THR A 231 9.66 -18.03 16.35
CA THR A 231 9.06 -17.16 17.36
C THR A 231 7.56 -17.09 17.15
N SER A 232 6.80 -17.11 18.24
CA SER A 232 5.35 -16.95 18.22
C SER A 232 4.98 -15.98 19.32
N VAL A 233 4.25 -14.91 18.96
CA VAL A 233 3.76 -13.89 19.88
C VAL A 233 2.26 -13.71 19.67
N ASN A 234 1.49 -13.89 20.73
CA ASN A 234 0.07 -13.54 20.71
C ASN A 234 -0.07 -12.03 20.48
N LEU A 235 -1.02 -11.60 19.65
CA LEU A 235 -1.13 -10.19 19.28
C LEU A 235 -1.31 -9.30 20.51
N GLY A 236 -2.13 -9.71 21.48
CA GLY A 236 -2.33 -8.98 22.74
C GLY A 236 -1.09 -8.81 23.62
N LYS A 237 0.04 -9.47 23.33
CA LYS A 237 1.32 -9.28 24.02
C LYS A 237 2.26 -8.29 23.30
N ILE A 238 1.86 -7.77 22.16
CA ILE A 238 2.61 -6.76 21.42
C ILE A 238 2.35 -5.40 22.08
N ILE A 239 3.41 -4.79 22.59
CA ILE A 239 3.35 -3.52 23.34
C ILE A 239 3.37 -2.33 22.38
N SER A 240 4.19 -2.42 21.33
CA SER A 240 4.26 -1.37 20.30
C SER A 240 4.65 -1.93 18.95
N ILE A 241 4.15 -1.29 17.90
CA ILE A 241 4.43 -1.58 16.50
C ILE A 241 4.86 -0.27 15.86
N LYS A 242 6.04 -0.24 15.27
CA LYS A 242 6.54 0.89 14.48
C LYS A 242 6.69 0.44 13.03
N PRO A 243 5.96 1.06 12.09
CA PRO A 243 6.12 0.75 10.68
C PRO A 243 7.45 1.29 10.14
N CYS A 244 8.07 0.51 9.28
CA CYS A 244 9.17 0.88 8.39
C CYS A 244 8.67 0.81 6.93
N GLU A 245 9.51 1.16 5.96
CA GLU A 245 9.14 1.12 4.53
C GLU A 245 8.74 -0.30 4.09
N ASP A 246 9.65 -1.25 4.26
CA ASP A 246 9.52 -2.67 3.88
C ASP A 246 9.27 -3.59 5.07
N GLY A 247 8.90 -3.06 6.24
CA GLY A 247 9.02 -3.81 7.48
C GLY A 247 8.26 -3.26 8.67
N ILE A 248 8.32 -3.99 9.79
CA ILE A 248 7.84 -3.52 11.09
C ILE A 248 8.87 -3.77 12.18
N ALA A 249 8.93 -2.88 13.16
CA ALA A 249 9.61 -3.11 14.41
C ALA A 249 8.58 -3.32 15.52
N ILE A 250 8.72 -4.41 16.29
CA ILE A 250 7.82 -4.70 17.41
C ILE A 250 8.57 -4.79 18.73
N ASN A 251 7.90 -4.34 19.79
CA ASN A 251 8.26 -4.67 21.17
C ASN A 251 7.14 -5.50 21.77
N ARG A 252 7.49 -6.54 22.54
CA ARG A 252 6.52 -7.47 23.14
C ARG A 252 6.87 -7.82 24.57
N GLU A 253 5.86 -8.25 25.32
CA GLU A 253 6.05 -8.71 26.69
C GLU A 253 7.08 -9.85 26.78
N GLY A 254 7.85 -9.84 27.86
CA GLY A 254 8.86 -10.86 28.12
C GLY A 254 10.11 -10.78 27.23
N LYS A 255 10.25 -9.72 26.42
CA LYS A 255 11.44 -9.49 25.59
C LYS A 255 11.87 -8.02 25.63
N GLN A 256 13.13 -7.80 26.04
CA GLN A 256 13.70 -6.45 26.14
C GLN A 256 14.14 -5.88 24.79
N LYS A 257 14.55 -6.73 23.85
CA LYS A 257 15.06 -6.32 22.55
C LYS A 257 13.95 -6.22 21.52
N THR A 258 13.91 -5.08 20.83
CA THR A 258 13.03 -4.86 19.68
C THR A 258 13.35 -5.86 18.57
N GLU A 259 12.30 -6.45 18.01
CA GLU A 259 12.38 -7.36 16.86
C GLU A 259 12.04 -6.56 15.61
N TYR A 260 12.92 -6.60 14.60
CA TYR A 260 12.72 -5.95 13.31
C TYR A 260 12.45 -7.03 12.26
N TYR A 261 11.34 -6.92 11.55
CA TYR A 261 10.96 -7.79 10.45
C TYR A 261 10.97 -6.97 9.16
N SER A 262 11.90 -7.23 8.25
CA SER A 262 12.03 -6.53 6.96
C SER A 262 11.82 -7.48 5.77
N GLY A 263 11.50 -6.94 4.59
CA GLY A 263 11.10 -7.72 3.42
C GLY A 263 9.61 -8.11 3.41
N LEU A 264 8.73 -7.25 3.93
CA LEU A 264 7.28 -7.43 3.85
C LEU A 264 6.74 -7.23 2.43
N ASP A 265 7.39 -6.38 1.65
CA ASP A 265 7.13 -6.10 0.24
C ASP A 265 7.31 -7.31 -0.69
N ASN A 266 7.93 -8.39 -0.20
CA ASN A 266 7.93 -9.70 -0.86
C ASN A 266 6.53 -10.32 -0.98
N ALA A 267 5.56 -9.85 -0.18
CA ALA A 267 4.16 -10.20 -0.32
C ALA A 267 3.41 -9.09 -1.08
N VAL A 268 2.55 -9.51 -2.02
CA VAL A 268 1.66 -8.62 -2.74
C VAL A 268 0.23 -8.78 -2.21
N LEU A 269 -0.36 -7.66 -1.82
CA LEU A 269 -1.76 -7.50 -1.52
C LEU A 269 -2.55 -7.53 -2.81
N ARG A 270 -3.46 -8.50 -2.93
CA ARG A 270 -4.42 -8.61 -4.02
C ARG A 270 -5.80 -8.37 -3.48
N PHE A 271 -6.49 -7.36 -3.99
CA PHE A 271 -7.86 -7.08 -3.58
C PHE A 271 -8.67 -6.51 -4.74
N SER A 272 -9.97 -6.79 -4.73
CA SER A 272 -10.91 -6.30 -5.74
C SER A 272 -11.91 -5.37 -5.07
N ILE A 273 -12.00 -4.12 -5.54
CA ILE A 273 -13.00 -3.16 -5.07
C ILE A 273 -13.81 -2.70 -6.28
N GLU A 274 -15.13 -2.91 -6.22
CA GLU A 274 -16.07 -2.52 -7.28
C GLU A 274 -15.66 -3.04 -8.67
N GLY A 275 -15.15 -4.27 -8.75
CA GLY A 275 -14.73 -4.91 -10.00
C GLY A 275 -13.37 -4.46 -10.54
N ARG A 276 -12.59 -3.69 -9.78
CA ARG A 276 -11.20 -3.33 -10.09
C ARG A 276 -10.26 -4.15 -9.23
N ASP A 277 -9.31 -4.82 -9.88
CA ASP A 277 -8.26 -5.57 -9.21
C ASP A 277 -7.06 -4.67 -8.91
N TYR A 278 -6.56 -4.78 -7.69
CA TYR A 278 -5.41 -4.06 -7.20
C TYR A 278 -4.33 -5.04 -6.78
N GLU A 279 -3.11 -4.73 -7.18
CA GLU A 279 -1.89 -5.36 -6.67
C GLU A 279 -1.03 -4.26 -6.02
N GLU A 280 -0.69 -4.46 -4.75
CA GLU A 280 0.16 -3.55 -3.97
C GLU A 280 1.20 -4.34 -3.17
N PRO A 281 2.48 -3.98 -3.19
CA PRO A 281 3.45 -4.50 -2.23
C PRO A 281 2.98 -4.24 -0.79
N LEU A 282 3.14 -5.22 0.08
CA LEU A 282 2.76 -5.10 1.48
C LEU A 282 3.74 -4.19 2.22
N SER A 283 3.34 -2.93 2.40
CA SER A 283 4.12 -1.97 3.19
C SER A 283 4.06 -2.26 4.70
N GLY A 284 5.11 -1.83 5.42
CA GLY A 284 5.12 -1.88 6.87
C GLY A 284 3.98 -1.10 7.53
N ALA A 285 3.59 0.03 6.94
CA ALA A 285 2.46 0.82 7.40
C ALA A 285 1.14 0.03 7.32
N PHE A 286 0.87 -0.62 6.20
CA PHE A 286 -0.34 -1.44 6.04
C PHE A 286 -0.33 -2.63 6.99
N PHE A 287 0.80 -3.33 7.10
CA PHE A 287 0.94 -4.49 7.99
C PHE A 287 0.75 -4.13 9.47
N ALA A 288 1.25 -2.98 9.91
CA ALA A 288 1.00 -2.48 11.26
C ALA A 288 -0.51 -2.24 11.50
N ARG A 289 -1.24 -1.65 10.54
CA ARG A 289 -2.69 -1.46 10.64
C ARG A 289 -3.47 -2.76 10.68
N LEU A 290 -3.03 -3.79 9.95
CA LEU A 290 -3.63 -5.13 10.02
C LEU A 290 -3.56 -5.68 11.44
N ILE A 291 -2.39 -5.60 12.09
CA ILE A 291 -2.23 -6.08 13.47
C ILE A 291 -3.08 -5.25 14.44
N GLU A 292 -3.08 -3.91 14.31
CA GLU A 292 -3.93 -3.02 15.14
C GLU A 292 -5.43 -3.31 14.99
N GLY A 293 -5.89 -3.64 13.78
CA GLY A 293 -7.28 -4.00 13.50
C GLY A 293 -7.68 -5.32 14.16
N LEU A 294 -6.81 -6.33 14.08
CA LEU A 294 -7.05 -7.63 14.72
C LEU A 294 -7.15 -7.50 16.24
N LEU A 295 -6.32 -6.65 16.87
CA LEU A 295 -6.36 -6.36 18.30
C LEU A 295 -7.68 -5.75 18.79
N LYS A 296 -8.48 -5.16 17.90
CA LYS A 296 -9.80 -4.60 18.25
C LYS A 296 -10.95 -5.59 18.09
N THR A 297 -10.71 -6.74 17.47
CA THR A 297 -11.74 -7.72 17.14
C THR A 297 -11.84 -8.82 18.22
N ASP A 298 -10.90 -8.83 19.18
CA ASP A 298 -10.86 -9.73 20.34
C ASP A 298 -11.73 -9.24 21.52
#